data_AF-A0A3B9YSL6-F1
#
_entry.id   AF-A0A3B9YSL6-F1
#
_cell.length_a   1.000
_cell.length_b   1.000
_cell.length_c   1.000
_cell.angle_alpha   90.00
_cell.angle_beta   90.00
_cell.angle_gamma   90.00
#
_symmetry.space_group_name_H-M   'P 1'
#
loop_
_entity.id
_entity.type
_entity.pdbx_description
1 polymer ?
#
loop_
_entity_poly.entity_id
_entity_poly.type
_entity_poly.pdbx_seq_one_letter_code
_entity_poly.pdbx_strand_id
1 'polypeptide(L)'
;MWNKGGPKGDPIPYKLPELLAAQEAPVFICEGEKDADNLNAWGLIATTNSGGAGNWHQALDQWFAGRTVYVLADNDEPGRKHAERVAYHLGGKAAQTKVIDLPGLPPKGDV
;
A
#
# COMPACT_ATOMS: atom_id res chain seq x y z
N MET A 1 -1.04 0.51 24.44
CA MET A 1 -0.27 -0.69 24.79
C MET A 1 -0.12 -1.53 23.53
N TRP A 2 1.09 -1.93 23.16
CA TRP A 2 1.32 -2.86 22.06
C TRP A 2 0.93 -4.27 22.50
N ASN A 3 -0.03 -4.90 21.83
CA ASN A 3 -0.37 -6.30 22.04
C ASN A 3 0.45 -7.16 21.08
N LYS A 4 1.20 -8.14 21.62
CA LYS A 4 1.94 -9.11 20.80
C LYS A 4 0.96 -10.07 20.13
N GLY A 5 1.21 -10.36 18.85
CA GLY A 5 0.36 -11.18 18.00
C GLY A 5 -0.54 -10.30 17.15
N GLY A 6 -0.36 -10.36 15.83
CA GLY A 6 -1.24 -9.69 14.88
C GLY A 6 -2.68 -10.22 14.97
N PRO A 7 -3.65 -9.51 14.37
CA PRO A 7 -5.04 -9.98 14.35
C PRO A 7 -5.12 -11.41 13.79
N LYS A 8 -5.95 -12.25 14.43
CA LYS A 8 -6.23 -13.61 13.94
C LYS A 8 -7.12 -13.52 12.71
N GLY A 9 -6.73 -14.17 11.61
CA GLY A 9 -7.49 -14.22 10.36
C GLY A 9 -6.63 -13.83 9.16
N ASP A 10 -7.28 -13.67 8.01
CA ASP A 10 -6.62 -13.18 6.81
C ASP A 10 -6.14 -11.74 7.01
N PRO A 11 -4.97 -11.38 6.46
CA PRO A 11 -4.49 -10.01 6.54
C PRO A 11 -5.45 -9.07 5.82
N ILE A 12 -5.68 -7.91 6.42
CA ILE A 12 -6.46 -6.82 5.85
C ILE A 12 -5.56 -5.59 5.61
N PRO A 13 -5.91 -4.72 4.65
CA PRO A 13 -5.21 -3.45 4.46
C PRO A 13 -5.29 -2.57 5.71
N TYR A 14 -4.22 -1.84 6.00
CA TYR A 14 -4.26 -0.74 6.96
C TYR A 14 -5.31 0.30 6.51
N LYS A 15 -6.08 0.90 7.43
CA LYS A 15 -7.18 1.85 7.09
C LYS A 15 -8.27 1.25 6.17
N LEU A 16 -8.58 -0.03 6.32
CA LEU A 16 -9.63 -0.68 5.52
C LEU A 16 -10.99 0.05 5.57
N PRO A 17 -11.50 0.55 6.72
CA PRO A 17 -12.77 1.28 6.73
C PRO A 17 -12.78 2.51 5.81
N GLU A 18 -11.71 3.31 5.82
CA GLU A 18 -11.55 4.48 4.98
C GLU A 18 -11.40 4.09 3.50
N LEU A 19 -10.66 3.02 3.23
CA LEU A 19 -10.54 2.43 1.89
C LEU A 19 -11.90 2.02 1.32
N LEU A 20 -12.76 1.39 2.13
CA LEU A 20 -14.10 0.93 1.74
C LEU A 20 -15.11 2.08 1.60
N ALA A 21 -14.90 3.18 2.33
CA ALA A 21 -15.75 4.37 2.23
C ALA A 21 -15.49 5.15 0.91
N ALA A 22 -14.31 5.02 0.32
CA ALA A 22 -13.88 5.79 -0.85
C ALA A 22 -13.71 4.94 -2.12
N GLN A 23 -14.78 4.23 -2.52
CA GLN A 23 -14.76 3.19 -3.58
C GLN A 23 -14.42 3.70 -4.99
N GLU A 24 -14.62 4.99 -5.26
CA GLU A 24 -14.32 5.60 -6.57
C GLU A 24 -12.95 6.29 -6.61
N ALA A 25 -12.35 6.59 -5.44
CA ALA A 25 -11.07 7.30 -5.37
C ALA A 25 -9.90 6.36 -5.71
N PRO A 26 -8.82 6.84 -6.37
CA PRO A 26 -7.62 6.03 -6.54
C PRO A 26 -6.98 5.73 -5.18
N VAL A 27 -6.30 4.58 -5.09
CA VAL A 27 -5.66 4.12 -3.86
C VAL A 27 -4.15 4.21 -3.98
N PHE A 28 -3.51 4.79 -2.98
CA PHE A 28 -2.07 4.81 -2.84
C PHE A 28 -1.64 3.70 -1.87
N ILE A 29 -0.75 2.82 -2.32
CA ILE A 29 -0.13 1.79 -1.47
C ILE A 29 1.29 2.25 -1.16
N CYS A 30 1.58 2.43 0.13
CA CYS A 30 2.90 2.80 0.65
C CYS A 30 3.60 1.58 1.26
N GLU A 31 4.91 1.66 1.46
CA GLU A 31 5.66 0.60 2.16
C GLU A 31 5.26 0.49 3.64
N GLY A 32 5.00 1.63 4.30
CA GLY A 32 4.70 1.68 5.74
C GLY A 32 3.42 2.44 6.10
N GLU A 33 2.97 2.23 7.35
CA GLU A 33 1.75 2.87 7.89
C GLU A 33 1.95 4.39 8.07
N LYS A 34 3.17 4.83 8.36
CA LYS A 34 3.51 6.25 8.54
C LYS A 34 3.28 7.06 7.27
N ASP A 35 3.71 6.56 6.12
CA ASP A 35 3.63 7.30 4.86
C ASP A 35 2.19 7.22 4.32
N ALA A 36 1.49 6.11 4.59
CA ALA A 36 0.05 6.04 4.41
C ALA A 36 -0.69 7.10 5.24
N ASP A 37 -0.33 7.29 6.52
CA ASP A 37 -0.91 8.34 7.35
C ASP A 37 -0.58 9.76 6.82
N ASN A 38 0.64 10.00 6.33
CA ASN A 38 1.05 11.27 5.71
C ASN A 38 0.18 11.60 4.49
N LEU A 39 -0.03 10.65 3.58
CA LEU A 39 -0.88 10.84 2.40
C LEU A 39 -2.36 11.03 2.78
N ASN A 40 -2.86 10.29 3.76
CA ASN A 40 -4.24 10.49 4.25
C ASN A 40 -4.42 11.88 4.85
N ALA A 41 -3.42 12.42 5.54
CA ALA A 41 -3.45 13.80 6.05
C ALA A 41 -3.51 14.86 4.93
N TRP A 42 -3.08 14.52 3.71
CA TRP A 42 -3.23 15.36 2.51
C TRP A 42 -4.54 15.10 1.74
N GLY A 43 -5.44 14.27 2.26
CA GLY A 43 -6.74 13.98 1.66
C GLY A 43 -6.72 12.90 0.58
N LEU A 44 -5.64 12.12 0.49
CA LEU A 44 -5.54 10.97 -0.43
C LEU A 44 -5.97 9.68 0.27
N ILE A 45 -6.48 8.71 -0.49
CA ILE A 45 -6.80 7.39 0.05
C ILE A 45 -5.55 6.54 0.01
N ALA A 46 -4.91 6.33 1.16
CA ALA A 46 -3.68 5.56 1.26
C ALA A 46 -3.74 4.42 2.27
N THR A 47 -3.03 3.34 1.97
CA THR A 47 -2.98 2.11 2.78
C THR A 47 -1.61 1.42 2.64
N THR A 48 -1.39 0.37 3.43
CA THR A 48 -0.27 -0.56 3.32
C THR A 48 -0.69 -1.94 3.86
N ASN A 49 0.16 -2.95 3.69
CA ASN A 49 0.02 -4.25 4.37
C ASN A 49 0.63 -4.21 5.77
N SER A 50 0.07 -5.03 6.68
CA SER A 50 0.74 -5.28 7.96
C SER A 50 2.10 -5.97 7.74
N GLY A 51 3.11 -5.56 8.51
CA GLY A 51 4.47 -6.12 8.43
C GLY A 51 5.39 -5.42 7.41
N GLY A 52 4.92 -4.42 6.66
CA GLY A 52 5.75 -3.62 5.76
C GLY A 52 6.33 -4.40 4.57
N ALA A 53 7.47 -3.92 4.03
CA ALA A 53 8.09 -4.47 2.83
C ALA A 53 8.26 -5.99 2.84
N GLY A 54 8.01 -6.61 1.69
CA GLY A 54 8.09 -8.05 1.48
C GLY A 54 6.91 -8.87 2.03
N ASN A 55 6.04 -8.30 2.86
CA ASN A 55 4.94 -9.02 3.52
C ASN A 55 3.58 -8.91 2.81
N TRP A 56 3.56 -8.47 1.55
CA TRP A 56 2.33 -8.46 0.76
C TRP A 56 1.80 -9.89 0.55
N HIS A 57 0.55 -10.13 0.95
CA HIS A 57 -0.11 -11.43 0.91
C HIS A 57 -1.29 -11.41 -0.07
N GLN A 58 -1.52 -12.51 -0.80
CA GLN A 58 -2.58 -12.60 -1.83
C GLN A 58 -3.98 -12.30 -1.30
N ALA A 59 -4.25 -12.59 -0.02
CA ALA A 59 -5.54 -12.30 0.61
C ALA A 59 -5.90 -10.79 0.61
N LEU A 60 -4.90 -9.92 0.43
CA LEU A 60 -5.11 -8.47 0.29
C LEU A 60 -5.69 -8.09 -1.07
N ASP A 61 -5.44 -8.88 -2.11
CA ASP A 61 -5.69 -8.49 -3.50
C ASP A 61 -7.18 -8.21 -3.76
N GLN A 62 -8.08 -8.91 -3.06
CA GLN A 62 -9.53 -8.74 -3.19
C GLN A 62 -10.02 -7.32 -2.89
N TRP A 63 -9.33 -6.59 -2.02
CA TRP A 63 -9.72 -5.23 -1.62
C TRP A 63 -9.41 -4.18 -2.69
N PHE A 64 -8.67 -4.56 -3.73
CA PHE A 64 -8.24 -3.68 -4.82
C PHE A 64 -8.89 -4.04 -6.16
N ALA A 65 -9.81 -5.01 -6.18
CA ALA A 65 -10.49 -5.44 -7.40
C ALA A 65 -11.22 -4.27 -8.08
N GLY A 66 -10.93 -4.05 -9.36
CA GLY A 66 -11.52 -2.94 -10.14
C GLY A 66 -11.06 -1.53 -9.74
N ARG A 67 -10.12 -1.38 -8.80
CA ARG A 67 -9.62 -0.08 -8.33
C ARG A 67 -8.49 0.43 -9.23
N THR A 68 -8.29 1.75 -9.25
CA THR A 68 -7.04 2.36 -9.74
C THR A 68 -6.06 2.44 -8.57
N VAL A 69 -4.88 1.84 -8.74
CA VAL A 69 -3.88 1.70 -7.69
C VAL A 69 -2.56 2.33 -8.11
N TYR A 70 -2.02 3.19 -7.24
CA TYR A 70 -0.68 3.75 -7.32
C TYR A 70 0.17 3.16 -6.19
N VAL A 71 1.31 2.58 -6.52
CA VAL A 71 2.24 2.02 -5.54
C VAL A 71 3.43 2.95 -5.42
N LEU A 72 3.63 3.53 -4.23
CA LEU A 72 4.78 4.39 -3.95
C LEU A 72 5.88 3.55 -3.31
N ALA A 73 7.04 3.51 -3.97
CA ALA A 73 8.21 2.83 -3.44
C ALA A 73 9.06 3.80 -2.62
N ASP A 74 9.59 3.33 -1.49
CA ASP A 74 10.70 4.00 -0.82
C ASP A 74 11.90 4.06 -1.76
N ASN A 75 12.71 5.11 -1.64
CA ASN A 75 13.87 5.32 -2.51
C ASN A 75 15.08 4.45 -2.11
N ASP A 76 14.86 3.14 -2.05
CA ASP A 76 15.89 2.12 -1.88
C ASP A 76 15.50 0.80 -2.56
N GLU A 77 16.38 -0.20 -2.45
CA GLU A 77 16.20 -1.50 -3.11
C GLU A 77 15.07 -2.36 -2.49
N PRO A 78 14.94 -2.47 -1.14
CA PRO A 78 13.77 -3.08 -0.52
C PRO A 78 12.43 -2.49 -0.98
N GLY A 79 12.32 -1.15 -1.04
CA GLY A 79 11.08 -0.48 -1.44
C GLY A 79 10.70 -0.76 -2.88
N ARG A 80 11.67 -0.75 -3.80
CA ARG A 80 11.44 -1.14 -5.21
C ARG A 80 10.92 -2.57 -5.32
N LYS A 81 11.56 -3.53 -4.64
CA LYS A 81 11.13 -4.93 -4.63
C LYS A 81 9.73 -5.11 -4.02
N HIS A 82 9.43 -4.34 -2.99
CA HIS A 82 8.10 -4.33 -2.41
C HIS A 82 7.07 -3.84 -3.43
N ALA A 83 7.32 -2.70 -4.08
CA ALA A 83 6.41 -2.15 -5.08
C ALA A 83 6.19 -3.09 -6.27
N GLU A 84 7.25 -3.73 -6.77
CA GLU A 84 7.17 -4.78 -7.80
C GLU A 84 6.30 -5.96 -7.37
N ARG A 85 6.45 -6.42 -6.12
CA ARG A 85 5.63 -7.50 -5.55
C ARG A 85 4.16 -7.12 -5.52
N VAL A 86 3.83 -5.92 -5.04
CA VAL A 86 2.45 -5.42 -5.02
C VAL A 86 1.89 -5.35 -6.44
N ALA A 87 2.64 -4.78 -7.39
CA ALA A 87 2.23 -4.68 -8.78
C ALA A 87 1.99 -6.05 -9.43
N TYR A 88 2.85 -7.03 -9.15
CA TYR A 88 2.66 -8.41 -9.60
C TYR A 88 1.36 -9.01 -9.06
N HIS A 89 1.09 -8.83 -7.77
CA HIS A 89 -0.11 -9.36 -7.13
C HIS A 89 -1.40 -8.73 -7.66
N LEU A 90 -1.39 -7.42 -7.92
CA LEU A 90 -2.57 -6.68 -8.37
C LEU A 90 -2.77 -6.71 -9.89
N GLY A 91 -1.77 -7.16 -10.63
CA GLY A 91 -1.83 -7.38 -12.08
C GLY A 91 -3.04 -8.24 -12.48
N GLY A 92 -3.92 -7.66 -13.30
CA GLY A 92 -5.14 -8.33 -13.77
C GLY A 92 -6.28 -8.43 -12.73
N LYS A 93 -6.10 -7.90 -11.51
CA LYS A 93 -7.13 -7.84 -10.47
C LYS A 93 -7.64 -6.41 -10.27
N ALA A 94 -6.72 -5.46 -10.15
CA ALA A 94 -7.04 -4.04 -10.17
C ALA A 94 -7.40 -3.59 -11.60
N ALA A 95 -8.18 -2.51 -11.72
CA ALA A 95 -8.46 -1.92 -13.03
C ALA A 95 -7.19 -1.29 -13.64
N GLN A 96 -6.35 -0.71 -12.79
CA GLN A 96 -5.05 -0.19 -13.16
C GLN A 96 -4.09 -0.28 -11.97
N THR A 97 -2.83 -0.62 -12.25
CA THR A 97 -1.75 -0.57 -11.25
C THR A 97 -0.55 0.13 -11.85
N LYS A 98 -0.03 1.12 -11.14
CA LYS A 98 1.14 1.91 -11.55
C LYS A 98 2.10 2.05 -10.37
N VAL A 99 3.35 1.66 -10.56
CA VAL A 99 4.44 1.95 -9.63
C VAL A 99 4.95 3.36 -9.92
N ILE A 100 5.13 4.17 -8.88
CA ILE A 100 5.60 5.55 -8.97
C ILE A 100 6.89 5.69 -8.18
N ASP A 101 7.96 6.06 -8.90
CA ASP A 101 9.19 6.54 -8.31
C ASP A 101 9.08 8.06 -8.10
N LEU A 102 9.19 8.52 -6.84
CA LEU A 102 9.13 9.94 -6.53
C LEU A 102 10.50 10.60 -6.81
N PRO A 103 10.56 11.63 -7.68
CA PRO A 103 11.82 12.26 -8.05
C PRO A 103 12.37 13.12 -6.90
N GLY A 104 13.70 13.19 -6.80
CA GLY A 104 14.38 14.13 -5.90
C GLY A 104 14.45 13.69 -4.44
N LEU A 105 14.01 12.47 -4.10
CA LEU A 105 14.16 11.93 -2.75
C LEU A 105 15.63 11.58 -2.45
N PRO A 106 16.13 11.79 -1.22
CA PRO A 106 17.40 11.23 -0.78
C PRO A 106 17.33 9.69 -0.75
N PRO A 107 18.45 8.96 -0.65
CA PRO A 107 18.43 7.52 -0.41
C PRO A 107 17.60 7.18 0.82
N LYS A 108 16.70 6.18 0.71
CA LYS A 108 15.69 5.80 1.72
C LYS A 108 14.66 6.89 2.03
N GLY A 109 14.51 7.89 1.17
CA GLY A 109 13.44 8.86 1.27
C GLY A 109 12.11 8.25 0.86
N ASP A 110 11.06 8.63 1.57
CA ASP A 110 9.65 8.27 1.40
C ASP A 110 8.78 9.55 1.53
N VAL A 111 7.46 9.38 1.64
CA VAL A 111 6.49 10.49 1.77
C VAL A 111 6.26 10.87 3.23
#